data_AF-A0A7W0G8V9-F1
#
_entry.id   AF-A0A7W0G8V9-F1
#
_cell.length_a   1.000
_cell.length_b   1.000
_cell.length_c   1.000
_cell.angle_alpha   90.00
_cell.angle_beta   90.00
_cell.angle_gamma   90.00
#
_symmetry.space_group_name_H-M   'P 1'
#
loop_
_entity.id
_entity.type
_entity.pdbx_description
1 polymer ?
#
loop_
_entity_poly.entity_id
_entity_poly.type
_entity_poly.pdbx_seq_one_letter_code
_entity_poly.pdbx_strand_id
1 'polypeptide(L)'
;MNRAAIAAGGWAAVVSGAPSTLHALATGRDPLGAARAAGAIFLPRPTRTLPLLLAAVPVHLGVSLGWALVLDRLGARSPARGAAAGLGIAALDLGIIGRWFPRVRALPLGPQILDHLVYGAVVGAVLSRARERDSVP
;
A
#
# COMPACT_ATOMS: atom_id res chain seq x y z
N MET A 1 -16.50 -6.41 -9.28
CA MET A 1 -15.43 -5.55 -8.76
C MET A 1 -15.39 -4.29 -9.62
N ASN A 2 -15.50 -3.09 -9.04
CA ASN A 2 -15.59 -1.84 -9.80
C ASN A 2 -14.28 -1.63 -10.60
N ARG A 3 -14.35 -1.40 -11.93
CA ARG A 3 -13.17 -1.14 -12.78
C ARG A 3 -12.33 0.03 -12.24
N ALA A 4 -12.99 1.06 -11.71
CA ALA A 4 -12.32 2.20 -11.08
C ALA A 4 -11.50 1.79 -9.85
N ALA A 5 -12.04 0.90 -9.00
CA ALA A 5 -11.34 0.39 -7.82
C ALA A 5 -10.13 -0.49 -8.20
N ILE A 6 -10.23 -1.28 -9.27
CA ILE A 6 -9.09 -2.06 -9.79
C ILE A 6 -7.99 -1.11 -10.27
N ALA A 7 -8.33 -0.11 -11.09
CA ALA A 7 -7.38 0.87 -11.57
C ALA A 7 -6.74 1.66 -10.42
N ALA A 8 -7.55 2.08 -9.44
CA ALA A 8 -7.10 2.79 -8.25
C ALA A 8 -6.09 1.95 -7.44
N GLY A 9 -6.44 0.70 -7.12
CA GLY A 9 -5.55 -0.21 -6.39
C GLY A 9 -4.28 -0.53 -7.17
N GLY A 10 -4.36 -0.71 -8.49
CA GLY A 10 -3.20 -0.96 -9.35
C GLY A 10 -2.23 0.21 -9.39
N TRP A 11 -2.72 1.43 -9.64
CA TRP A 11 -1.87 2.62 -9.60
C TRP A 11 -1.25 2.85 -8.24
N ALA A 12 -2.06 2.74 -7.18
CA ALA A 12 -1.59 2.90 -5.81
C ALA A 12 -0.50 1.86 -5.46
N ALA A 13 -0.68 0.60 -5.84
CA ALA A 13 0.30 -0.46 -5.62
C ALA A 13 1.68 -0.15 -6.24
N VAL A 14 1.73 0.53 -7.38
CA VAL A 14 3.00 0.88 -8.05
C VAL A 14 3.68 2.05 -7.35
N VAL A 15 2.93 3.11 -7.03
CA VAL A 15 3.54 4.39 -6.61
C VAL A 15 3.69 4.53 -5.10
N SER A 16 2.89 3.81 -4.30
CA SER A 16 2.82 4.04 -2.86
C SER A 16 4.06 3.63 -2.10
N GLY A 17 4.91 2.74 -2.63
CA GLY A 17 6.17 2.34 -1.99
C GLY A 17 7.32 3.33 -2.19
N ALA A 18 7.10 4.43 -2.91
CA ALA A 18 8.15 5.41 -3.21
C ALA A 18 8.71 6.10 -1.95
N PRO A 19 7.91 6.60 -0.98
CA PRO A 19 8.44 7.22 0.22
C PRO A 19 9.41 6.32 1.00
N SER A 20 9.04 5.07 1.27
CA SER A 20 9.92 4.14 2.00
C SER A 20 11.16 3.72 1.21
N THR A 21 11.04 3.58 -0.11
CA THR A 21 12.18 3.27 -0.98
C THR A 21 13.16 4.45 -1.03
N LEU A 22 12.68 5.67 -1.23
CA LEU A 22 13.49 6.89 -1.23
C LEU A 22 14.15 7.12 0.13
N HIS A 23 13.41 6.92 1.22
CA HIS A 23 13.98 7.02 2.57
C HIS A 23 15.09 5.98 2.80
N ALA A 24 14.90 4.75 2.31
CA ALA A 24 15.93 3.72 2.43
C ALA A 24 17.20 4.12 1.68
N LEU A 25 17.07 4.54 0.42
CA LEU A 25 18.18 5.04 -0.38
C LEU A 25 18.89 6.23 0.30
N ALA A 26 18.13 7.22 0.77
CA ALA A 26 18.68 8.42 1.41
C ALA A 26 19.38 8.12 2.75
N THR A 27 19.02 7.04 3.44
CA THR A 27 19.60 6.67 4.75
C THR A 27 20.60 5.51 4.66
N GLY A 28 21.02 5.12 3.45
CA GLY A 28 21.93 3.98 3.23
C GLY A 28 21.36 2.64 3.71
N ARG A 29 20.03 2.57 3.88
CA ARG A 29 19.31 1.34 4.22
C ARG A 29 18.95 0.60 2.94
N ASP A 30 18.50 -0.63 3.15
CA ASP A 30 18.12 -1.52 2.10
C ASP A 30 16.77 -1.14 1.44
N PRO A 31 16.74 -0.77 0.14
CA PRO A 31 15.53 -0.35 -0.56
C PRO A 31 14.54 -1.50 -0.80
N LEU A 32 14.98 -2.75 -0.71
CA LEU A 32 14.10 -3.93 -0.89
C LEU A 32 13.57 -4.46 0.44
N GLY A 33 13.85 -3.78 1.56
CA GLY A 33 13.48 -4.22 2.90
C GLY A 33 11.99 -4.43 3.08
N ALA A 34 11.17 -3.47 2.63
CA ALA A 34 9.71 -3.54 2.70
C ALA A 34 9.16 -4.70 1.86
N ALA A 35 9.66 -4.87 0.62
CA ALA A 35 9.25 -5.98 -0.25
C ALA A 35 9.62 -7.34 0.34
N ARG A 36 10.84 -7.48 0.92
CA ARG A 36 11.23 -8.71 1.61
C ARG A 36 10.43 -8.98 2.88
N ALA A 37 10.03 -7.93 3.61
CA ALA A 37 9.15 -8.07 4.76
C ALA A 37 7.76 -8.57 4.35
N ALA A 38 7.19 -8.03 3.27
CA ALA A 38 5.92 -8.48 2.70
C ALA A 38 5.98 -9.94 2.25
N GLY A 39 7.02 -10.33 1.49
CA GLY A 39 7.20 -11.72 1.05
C GLY A 39 7.35 -12.72 2.20
N ALA A 40 7.88 -12.27 3.34
CA ALA A 40 8.06 -13.11 4.52
C ALA A 40 6.74 -13.46 5.23
N ILE A 41 5.63 -12.78 4.90
CA ILE A 41 4.29 -13.13 5.38
C ILE A 41 3.92 -14.55 4.92
N PHE A 42 4.23 -14.90 3.66
CA PHE A 42 4.01 -16.25 3.13
C PHE A 42 5.23 -17.16 3.26
N LEU A 43 6.43 -16.60 3.21
CA LEU A 43 7.70 -17.34 3.27
C LEU A 43 8.52 -16.90 4.49
N PRO A 44 8.15 -17.33 5.72
CA PRO A 44 8.78 -16.82 6.94
C PRO A 44 10.22 -17.33 7.15
N ARG A 45 10.56 -18.51 6.59
CA ARG A 45 11.88 -19.15 6.75
C ARG A 45 12.93 -18.71 5.71
N PRO A 46 12.59 -18.58 4.41
CA PRO A 46 13.58 -18.18 3.41
C PRO A 46 14.27 -16.84 3.71
N THR A 47 15.57 -16.81 3.44
CA THR A 47 16.43 -15.61 3.52
C THR A 47 16.84 -15.10 2.13
N ARG A 48 16.70 -15.94 1.08
CA ARG A 48 17.02 -15.56 -0.30
C ARG A 48 16.07 -14.47 -0.80
N THR A 49 16.63 -13.45 -1.44
CA THR A 49 15.88 -12.27 -1.89
C THR A 49 14.81 -12.61 -2.93
N LEU A 50 15.16 -13.33 -4.00
CA LEU A 50 14.25 -13.54 -5.13
C LEU A 50 12.94 -14.26 -4.71
N PRO A 51 12.95 -15.37 -3.95
CA PRO A 51 11.71 -15.99 -3.46
C PRO A 51 10.83 -15.05 -2.64
N LEU A 52 11.45 -14.21 -1.79
CA LEU A 52 10.70 -13.22 -1.00
C LEU A 52 10.06 -12.16 -1.90
N LEU A 53 10.77 -11.67 -2.91
CA LEU A 53 10.20 -10.69 -3.85
C LEU A 53 9.05 -11.29 -4.66
N LEU A 54 9.17 -12.54 -5.12
CA LEU A 54 8.09 -13.23 -5.83
C LEU A 54 6.86 -13.43 -4.93
N ALA A 55 7.07 -13.80 -3.66
CA ALA A 55 5.99 -13.93 -2.69
C ALA A 55 5.37 -12.58 -2.28
N ALA A 56 6.13 -11.48 -2.36
CA ALA A 56 5.64 -10.14 -2.05
C ALA A 56 4.62 -9.65 -3.09
N VAL A 57 4.73 -10.06 -4.35
CA VAL A 57 3.81 -9.64 -5.43
C VAL A 57 2.34 -9.94 -5.10
N PRO A 58 1.94 -11.20 -4.81
CA PRO A 58 0.54 -11.50 -4.49
C PRO A 58 0.09 -10.86 -3.17
N VAL A 59 0.98 -10.71 -2.18
CA VAL A 59 0.66 -10.00 -0.93
C VAL A 59 0.32 -8.54 -1.23
N HIS A 60 1.21 -7.84 -1.93
CA HIS A 60 1.09 -6.42 -2.21
C HIS A 60 -0.12 -6.11 -3.09
N LEU A 61 -0.32 -6.91 -4.15
CA LEU A 61 -1.50 -6.77 -5.01
C LEU A 61 -2.79 -7.10 -4.27
N GLY A 62 -2.83 -8.16 -3.47
CA GLY A 62 -4.02 -8.56 -2.71
C GLY A 62 -4.45 -7.48 -1.72
N VAL A 63 -3.49 -6.96 -0.94
CA VAL A 63 -3.72 -5.88 0.03
C VAL A 63 -4.15 -4.59 -0.68
N SER A 64 -3.42 -4.18 -1.74
CA SER A 64 -3.72 -2.95 -2.47
C SER A 64 -5.10 -2.98 -3.15
N LEU A 65 -5.46 -4.10 -3.78
CA LEU A 65 -6.78 -4.24 -4.41
C LEU A 65 -7.88 -4.35 -3.35
N GLY A 66 -7.65 -5.10 -2.28
CA GLY A 66 -8.59 -5.25 -1.17
C GLY A 66 -8.95 -3.91 -0.53
N TRP A 67 -7.93 -3.12 -0.17
CA TRP A 67 -8.14 -1.80 0.40
C TRP A 67 -8.79 -0.82 -0.57
N ALA A 68 -8.44 -0.84 -1.86
CA ALA A 68 -9.06 0.05 -2.84
C ALA A 68 -10.58 -0.18 -2.95
N LEU A 69 -11.02 -1.45 -2.81
CA LEU A 69 -12.44 -1.80 -2.78
C LEU A 69 -13.14 -1.35 -1.50
N VAL A 70 -12.46 -1.42 -0.37
CA VAL A 70 -12.98 -0.89 0.90
C VAL A 70 -13.14 0.62 0.80
N LEU A 71 -12.12 1.33 0.30
CA LEU A 71 -12.13 2.78 0.13
C LEU A 71 -13.20 3.27 -0.86
N ASP A 72 -13.43 2.54 -1.96
CA ASP A 72 -14.54 2.85 -2.89
C ASP A 72 -15.90 2.73 -2.19
N ARG A 73 -16.11 1.67 -1.40
CA ARG A 73 -17.35 1.48 -0.62
C ARG A 73 -17.54 2.51 0.49
N LEU A 74 -16.45 2.96 1.10
CA LEU A 74 -16.48 4.03 2.11
C LEU A 74 -16.63 5.43 1.49
N GLY A 75 -16.65 5.54 0.15
CA GLY A 75 -16.83 6.83 -0.51
C GLY A 75 -15.63 7.78 -0.33
N ALA A 76 -14.42 7.25 -0.19
CA ALA A 76 -13.18 8.03 -0.05
C ALA A 76 -12.75 8.67 -1.38
N ARG A 77 -13.66 9.41 -2.04
CA ARG A 77 -13.53 9.94 -3.40
C ARG A 77 -12.92 11.34 -3.46
N SER A 78 -11.82 11.55 -2.75
CA SER A 78 -10.94 12.71 -2.91
C SER A 78 -9.54 12.38 -2.37
N PRO A 79 -8.47 13.06 -2.81
CA PRO A 79 -7.13 12.81 -2.29
C PRO A 79 -7.04 12.98 -0.76
N ALA A 80 -7.69 14.01 -0.20
CA ALA A 80 -7.68 14.28 1.24
C ALA A 80 -8.40 13.20 2.05
N ARG A 81 -9.61 12.79 1.63
CA ARG A 81 -10.35 11.70 2.29
C ARG A 81 -9.63 10.36 2.14
N GLY A 82 -9.06 10.12 0.97
CA GLY A 82 -8.22 8.97 0.69
C GLY A 82 -7.01 8.91 1.61
N ALA A 83 -6.25 10.01 1.75
CA ALA A 83 -5.10 10.10 2.64
C ALA A 83 -5.48 9.86 4.12
N ALA A 84 -6.58 10.47 4.58
CA ALA A 84 -7.10 10.25 5.93
C ALA A 84 -7.47 8.78 6.16
N ALA A 85 -8.11 8.14 5.18
CA ALA A 85 -8.38 6.71 5.24
C ALA A 85 -7.09 5.87 5.18
N GLY A 86 -6.09 6.30 4.41
CA GLY A 86 -4.74 5.74 4.38
C GLY A 86 -4.06 5.74 5.76
N LEU A 87 -4.22 6.79 6.55
CA LEU A 87 -3.76 6.80 7.95
C LEU A 87 -4.50 5.75 8.80
N GLY A 88 -5.81 5.60 8.59
CA GLY A 88 -6.59 4.53 9.22
C GLY A 88 -6.08 3.14 8.85
N ILE A 89 -5.74 2.93 7.57
CA ILE A 89 -5.11 1.70 7.10
C ILE A 89 -3.74 1.52 7.76
N ALA A 90 -2.89 2.54 7.81
CA ALA A 90 -1.59 2.45 8.47
C ALA A 90 -1.71 2.04 9.95
N ALA A 91 -2.69 2.60 10.66
CA ALA A 91 -2.95 2.24 12.05
C ALA A 91 -3.32 0.76 12.21
N LEU A 92 -4.13 0.22 11.29
CA LEU A 92 -4.50 -1.19 11.28
C LEU A 92 -3.33 -2.09 10.83
N ASP A 93 -2.79 -1.82 9.65
CA ASP A 93 -1.79 -2.65 8.97
C ASP A 93 -0.45 -2.66 9.71
N LEU A 94 0.00 -1.51 10.24
CA LEU A 94 1.27 -1.41 10.96
C LEU A 94 1.09 -1.54 12.47
N GLY A 95 0.03 -0.94 13.01
CA GLY A 95 -0.21 -0.85 14.45
C GLY A 95 -0.86 -2.10 15.05
N ILE A 96 -1.61 -2.88 14.28
CA ILE A 96 -2.32 -4.07 14.77
C ILE A 96 -1.81 -5.33 14.08
N ILE A 97 -1.96 -5.42 12.75
CA ILE A 97 -1.61 -6.60 11.95
C ILE A 97 -0.09 -6.79 11.87
N GLY A 98 0.65 -5.71 11.65
CA GLY A 98 2.11 -5.71 11.52
C GLY A 98 2.81 -6.24 12.77
N ARG A 99 2.17 -6.16 13.95
CA ARG A 99 2.73 -6.66 15.23
C ARG A 99 3.00 -8.16 15.23
N TRP A 100 2.31 -8.90 14.37
CA TRP A 100 2.44 -10.36 14.22
C TRP A 100 3.59 -10.76 13.29
N PHE A 101 4.14 -9.81 12.51
CA PHE A 101 5.16 -10.07 11.50
C PHE A 101 6.49 -9.37 11.86
N PRO A 102 7.47 -10.09 12.44
CA PRO A 102 8.70 -9.47 12.96
C PRO A 102 9.45 -8.60 11.95
N ARG A 103 9.49 -9.01 10.67
CA ARG A 103 10.16 -8.24 9.60
C ARG A 103 9.42 -6.95 9.25
N VAL A 104 8.09 -6.93 9.35
CA VAL A 104 7.29 -5.71 9.13
C VAL A 104 7.53 -4.72 10.28
N ARG A 105 7.55 -5.20 11.54
CA ARG A 105 7.82 -4.35 12.71
C ARG A 105 9.21 -3.72 12.71
N ALA A 106 10.17 -4.35 12.04
CA ALA A 106 11.55 -3.86 11.95
C ALA A 106 11.71 -2.70 10.94
N LEU A 107 10.68 -2.43 10.12
CA LEU A 107 10.73 -1.35 9.14
C LEU A 107 10.66 0.03 9.83
N PRO A 108 11.35 1.05 9.29
CA PRO A 108 11.18 2.42 9.77
C PRO A 108 9.71 2.87 9.64
N LEU A 109 9.07 3.19 10.76
CA LEU A 109 7.63 3.45 10.80
C LEU A 109 7.20 4.68 9.97
N GLY A 110 7.93 5.80 10.08
CA GLY A 110 7.57 7.06 9.42
C GLY A 110 7.35 6.91 7.91
N PRO A 111 8.33 6.40 7.15
CA PRO A 111 8.17 6.16 5.73
C PRO A 111 7.04 5.18 5.38
N GLN A 112 6.77 4.17 6.21
CA GLN A 112 5.65 3.26 5.99
C GLN A 112 4.29 3.96 6.17
N ILE A 113 4.17 4.88 7.13
CA ILE A 113 2.96 5.72 7.27
C ILE A 113 2.80 6.62 6.03
N LEU A 114 3.90 7.18 5.51
CA LEU A 114 3.87 7.98 4.28
C LEU A 114 3.44 7.15 3.07
N ASP A 115 3.89 5.90 2.95
CA ASP A 115 3.44 4.99 1.89
C ASP A 115 1.92 4.83 1.91
N HIS A 116 1.32 4.69 3.10
CA HIS A 116 -0.13 4.56 3.27
C HIS A 116 -0.89 5.84 2.99
N LEU A 117 -0.33 7.00 3.35
CA LEU A 117 -0.87 8.31 2.98
C LEU A 117 -0.92 8.48 1.46
N VAL A 118 0.19 8.16 0.79
CA VAL A 118 0.30 8.21 -0.68
C VAL A 118 -0.67 7.22 -1.32
N TYR A 119 -0.71 5.98 -0.83
CA TYR A 119 -1.65 4.96 -1.26
C TYR A 119 -3.10 5.48 -1.22
N GLY A 120 -3.53 5.97 -0.06
CA GLY A 120 -4.88 6.47 0.13
C GLY A 120 -5.20 7.67 -0.76
N ALA A 121 -4.27 8.63 -0.85
CA ALA A 121 -4.42 9.82 -1.71
C ALA A 121 -4.59 9.44 -3.19
N VAL A 122 -3.78 8.49 -3.69
CA VAL A 122 -3.84 8.01 -5.07
C VAL A 122 -5.16 7.29 -5.34
N VAL A 123 -5.59 6.40 -4.44
CA VAL A 123 -6.89 5.73 -4.58
C VAL A 123 -8.02 6.75 -4.64
N GLY A 124 -8.06 7.71 -3.71
CA GLY A 124 -9.09 8.73 -3.68
C GLY A 124 -9.09 9.64 -4.92
N ALA A 125 -7.91 9.96 -5.46
CA ALA A 125 -7.77 10.72 -6.70
C ALA A 125 -8.29 9.96 -7.92
N VAL A 126 -7.96 8.67 -8.05
CA VAL A 126 -8.40 7.84 -9.18
C VAL A 126 -9.91 7.62 -9.13
N LEU A 127 -10.47 7.35 -7.95
CA LEU A 127 -11.91 7.18 -7.76
C LEU A 127 -12.69 8.48 -8.03
N SER A 128 -12.16 9.64 -7.63
CA SER A 128 -12.78 10.94 -7.95
C SER A 128 -12.88 11.14 -9.46
N ARG A 129 -11.77 10.93 -10.18
CA ARG A 129 -11.70 11.09 -11.64
C ARG A 129 -12.61 10.12 -12.38
N ALA A 130 -12.74 8.88 -11.91
CA ALA A 130 -13.66 7.92 -12.50
C ALA A 130 -15.12 8.39 -12.37
N ARG A 131 -15.52 8.86 -11.18
CA ARG A 131 -16.86 9.40 -10.96
C ARG A 131 -17.15 10.63 -11.81
N GLU A 132 -16.20 11.55 -11.95
CA GLU A 132 -16.34 12.73 -12.82
C GLU A 132 -16.59 12.33 -14.27
N ARG A 133 -15.88 11.32 -14.79
CA ARG A 133 -16.08 10.79 -16.15
C ARG A 133 -17.46 10.17 -16.34
N ASP A 134 -17.95 9.42 -15.35
CA ASP A 134 -19.28 8.81 -15.39
C ASP A 134 -20.42 9.85 -15.27
N SER A 135 -20.10 11.08 -14.84
CA SER A 135 -21.07 12.17 -14.67
C SER A 135 -21.22 13.05 -15.91
N VAL A 136 -20.39 12.86 -16.94
CA VAL A 136 -20.47 13.57 -18.21
C VAL A 136 -21.40 12.78 -19.15
N PRO A 137 -22.58 13.32 -19.51
CA PRO A 137 -23.57 12.64 -20.36
C PRO A 137 -23.12 12.48 -21.82
#